data_AF-A0A167P0E0-F1
#
_entry.id   AF-A0A167P0E0-F1
#
_cell.length_a   1.000
_cell.length_b   1.000
_cell.length_c   1.000
_cell.angle_alpha   90.00
_cell.angle_beta   90.00
_cell.angle_gamma   90.00
#
_symmetry.space_group_name_H-M   'P 1'
#
loop_
_entity.id
_entity.type
_entity.pdbx_description
1 polymer ?
#
loop_
_entity_poly.entity_id
_entity_poly.type
_entity_poly.pdbx_seq_one_letter_code
_entity_poly.pdbx_strand_id
1 'polypeptide(L)'
;MTIDDLIDEVIDFASGKHEKCMVIMINCITLISDKVPEVGERALEVAVKFWIEESADSTALDKARVQCWDYLNAYSASTNIKDAKYCALRAVICVLYADFKGEDTDETLEFFMKMFELIYKDTDKMINELLLIIEGFKTQIN
;
A
#
# COMPACT_ATOMS: atom_id res chain seq x y z
N MET A 1 16.85 -13.08 2.58
CA MET A 1 15.61 -12.77 1.86
C MET A 1 15.78 -11.37 1.29
N THR A 2 15.51 -11.19 0.01
CA THR A 2 15.53 -9.90 -0.70
C THR A 2 14.13 -9.28 -0.70
N ILE A 3 14.00 -8.06 -1.21
CA ILE A 3 12.68 -7.45 -1.48
C ILE A 3 11.95 -8.25 -2.56
N ASP A 4 12.66 -8.73 -3.58
CA ASP A 4 12.08 -9.55 -4.66
C ASP A 4 11.50 -10.86 -4.08
N ASP A 5 12.23 -11.53 -3.18
CA ASP A 5 11.75 -12.74 -2.49
C ASP A 5 10.46 -12.44 -1.69
N LEU A 6 10.36 -11.25 -1.08
CA LEU A 6 9.20 -10.82 -0.31
C LEU A 6 7.99 -10.53 -1.22
N ILE A 7 8.22 -9.90 -2.37
CA ILE A 7 7.19 -9.64 -3.37
C ILE A 7 6.62 -10.97 -3.86
N ASP A 8 7.48 -11.93 -4.21
CA ASP A 8 7.08 -13.27 -4.62
C ASP A 8 6.24 -13.97 -3.52
N GLU A 9 6.64 -13.86 -2.24
CA GLU A 9 5.84 -14.40 -1.14
C GLU A 9 4.44 -13.78 -1.04
N VAL A 10 4.31 -12.47 -1.24
CA VAL A 10 3.00 -11.78 -1.23
C VAL A 10 2.15 -12.22 -2.42
N ILE A 11 2.74 -12.30 -3.62
CA ILE A 11 2.05 -12.72 -4.84
C ILE A 11 1.54 -14.15 -4.69
N ASP A 12 2.40 -15.07 -4.23
CA ASP A 12 2.05 -16.47 -4.00
C ASP A 12 0.93 -16.61 -2.96
N PHE A 13 1.03 -15.89 -1.84
CA PHE A 13 0.03 -15.93 -0.78
C PHE A 13 -1.31 -15.32 -1.21
N ALA A 14 -1.28 -14.22 -1.95
CA ALA A 14 -2.47 -13.64 -2.56
C ALA A 14 -3.07 -14.60 -3.60
N SER A 15 -2.25 -15.44 -4.25
CA SER A 15 -2.65 -16.41 -5.27
C SER A 15 -3.48 -15.76 -6.38
N GLY A 16 -3.04 -14.57 -6.84
CA GLY A 16 -3.74 -13.76 -7.83
C GLY A 16 -5.03 -13.09 -7.34
N LYS A 17 -5.35 -13.16 -6.04
CA LYS A 17 -6.50 -12.45 -5.45
C LYS A 17 -6.11 -11.02 -5.11
N HIS A 18 -6.56 -10.11 -5.96
CA HIS A 18 -6.35 -8.68 -5.83
C HIS A 18 -6.67 -8.12 -4.42
N GLU A 19 -7.84 -8.42 -3.91
CA GLU A 19 -8.31 -8.00 -2.58
C GLU A 19 -7.33 -8.38 -1.46
N LYS A 20 -6.79 -9.61 -1.50
CA LYS A 20 -5.81 -10.05 -0.49
C LYS A 20 -4.53 -9.21 -0.53
N CYS A 21 -4.05 -8.89 -1.72
CA CYS A 21 -2.88 -8.03 -1.90
C CYS A 21 -3.14 -6.63 -1.31
N MET A 22 -4.34 -6.08 -1.56
CA MET A 22 -4.75 -4.78 -1.00
C MET A 22 -4.79 -4.80 0.53
N VAL A 23 -5.39 -5.82 1.13
CA VAL A 23 -5.45 -5.96 2.58
C VAL A 23 -4.04 -6.06 3.20
N ILE A 24 -3.12 -6.79 2.57
CA ILE A 24 -1.73 -6.87 3.02
C ILE A 24 -1.06 -5.49 2.95
N MET A 25 -1.13 -4.82 1.80
CA MET A 25 -0.55 -3.48 1.63
C MET A 25 -1.11 -2.47 2.63
N ILE A 26 -2.42 -2.49 2.90
CA ILE A 26 -3.06 -1.67 3.95
C ILE A 26 -2.41 -1.89 5.32
N ASN A 27 -2.19 -3.15 5.69
CA ASN A 27 -1.57 -3.49 6.97
C ASN A 27 -0.10 -3.07 7.02
N CYS A 28 0.62 -3.19 5.91
CA CYS A 28 2.00 -2.70 5.80
C CYS A 28 2.08 -1.18 6.01
N ILE A 29 1.10 -0.39 5.52
CA ILE A 29 1.07 1.09 5.69
C ILE A 29 1.10 1.51 7.17
N THR A 30 0.62 0.67 8.10
CA THR A 30 0.70 0.98 9.53
C THR A 30 2.13 1.19 10.03
N LEU A 31 3.11 0.52 9.41
CA LEU A 31 4.54 0.62 9.70
C LEU A 31 5.15 1.97 9.31
N ILE A 32 4.47 2.76 8.47
CA ILE A 32 4.90 4.09 8.02
C ILE A 32 3.89 5.18 8.39
N SER A 33 2.95 4.89 9.28
CA SER A 33 1.84 5.79 9.62
C SER A 33 2.31 7.18 10.05
N ASP A 34 3.45 7.29 10.74
CA ASP A 34 4.04 8.56 11.15
C ASP A 34 4.57 9.44 9.99
N LYS A 35 4.65 8.89 8.77
CA LYS A 35 5.05 9.58 7.54
C LYS A 35 3.86 9.95 6.66
N VAL A 36 2.69 9.37 6.92
CA VAL A 36 1.50 9.60 6.09
C VAL A 36 0.93 10.99 6.43
N PRO A 37 0.75 11.89 5.45
CA PRO A 37 0.08 13.16 5.72
C PRO A 37 -1.42 12.95 5.98
N GLU A 38 -2.08 13.90 6.63
CA GLU A 38 -3.51 13.83 7.02
C GLU A 38 -4.46 13.44 5.85
N VAL A 39 -4.17 13.88 4.62
CA VAL A 39 -4.94 13.47 3.43
C VAL A 39 -4.80 11.97 3.13
N GLY A 40 -3.61 11.43 3.35
CA GLY A 40 -3.33 10.00 3.21
C GLY A 40 -3.93 9.18 4.35
N GLU A 41 -3.97 9.70 5.58
CA GLU A 41 -4.62 9.03 6.71
C GLU A 41 -6.12 8.83 6.44
N ARG A 42 -6.80 9.91 6.03
CA ARG A 42 -8.22 9.83 5.62
C ARG A 42 -8.44 8.90 4.44
N ALA A 43 -7.54 8.90 3.47
CA ALA A 43 -7.64 7.99 2.32
C ALA A 43 -7.44 6.53 2.74
N LEU A 44 -6.52 6.26 3.66
CA LEU A 44 -6.31 4.93 4.22
C LEU A 44 -7.54 4.44 4.98
N GLU A 45 -8.23 5.29 5.73
CA GLU A 45 -9.51 4.95 6.36
C GLU A 45 -10.57 4.53 5.33
N VAL A 46 -10.62 5.18 4.17
CA VAL A 46 -11.53 4.79 3.09
C VAL A 46 -11.11 3.45 2.49
N ALA A 47 -9.81 3.20 2.31
CA ALA A 47 -9.31 1.90 1.85
C ALA A 47 -9.66 0.77 2.81
N VAL A 48 -9.50 0.97 4.13
CA VAL A 48 -9.91 0.01 5.16
C VAL A 48 -11.41 -0.27 5.07
N LYS A 49 -12.23 0.77 4.99
CA LYS A 49 -13.70 0.62 4.85
C LYS A 49 -14.11 -0.15 3.61
N PHE A 50 -13.39 0.01 2.50
CA PHE A 50 -13.69 -0.67 1.25
C PHE A 50 -13.22 -2.12 1.25
N TRP A 51 -11.93 -2.36 1.55
CA TRP A 51 -11.28 -3.67 1.39
C TRP A 51 -11.45 -4.61 2.59
N ILE A 52 -11.74 -4.09 3.78
CA ILE A 52 -11.77 -4.89 5.02
C ILE A 52 -13.17 -4.88 5.64
N GLU A 53 -13.81 -3.70 5.73
CA GLU A 53 -15.12 -3.58 6.40
C GLU A 53 -16.32 -3.74 5.45
N GLU A 54 -16.07 -3.75 4.13
CA GLU A 54 -17.10 -3.80 3.08
C GLU A 54 -18.21 -2.73 3.26
N SER A 55 -17.85 -1.57 3.83
CA SER A 55 -18.78 -0.50 4.22
C SER A 55 -18.63 0.77 3.38
N ALA A 56 -17.80 0.74 2.34
CA ALA A 56 -17.61 1.83 1.38
C ALA A 56 -17.68 1.30 -0.05
N ASP A 57 -18.00 2.17 -1.01
CA ASP A 57 -18.04 1.83 -2.43
C ASP A 57 -16.79 2.31 -3.19
N SER A 58 -16.68 1.90 -4.45
CA SER A 58 -15.54 2.26 -5.31
C SER A 58 -15.48 3.76 -5.60
N THR A 59 -16.62 4.47 -5.52
CA THR A 59 -16.66 5.93 -5.71
C THR A 59 -15.95 6.64 -4.56
N ALA A 60 -16.05 6.13 -3.33
CA ALA A 60 -15.32 6.66 -2.20
C ALA A 60 -13.80 6.49 -2.38
N LEU A 61 -13.35 5.33 -2.85
CA LEU A 61 -11.94 5.07 -3.19
C LEU A 61 -11.43 6.05 -4.25
N ASP A 62 -12.16 6.20 -5.36
CA ASP A 62 -11.79 7.10 -6.45
C ASP A 62 -11.65 8.56 -5.97
N LYS A 63 -12.60 9.01 -5.14
CA LYS A 63 -12.57 10.35 -4.56
C LYS A 63 -11.35 10.56 -3.66
N ALA A 64 -11.06 9.60 -2.79
CA ALA A 64 -9.88 9.63 -1.92
C ALA A 64 -8.58 9.67 -2.75
N ARG A 65 -8.51 8.87 -3.82
CA ARG A 65 -7.37 8.83 -4.74
C ARG A 65 -7.13 10.19 -5.40
N VAL A 66 -8.19 10.83 -5.92
CA VAL A 66 -8.10 12.17 -6.51
C VAL A 66 -7.56 13.18 -5.50
N GLN A 67 -8.04 13.16 -4.25
CA GLN A 67 -7.57 14.06 -3.21
C GLN A 67 -6.08 13.87 -2.89
N CYS A 68 -5.59 12.63 -2.86
CA CYS A 68 -4.17 12.34 -2.67
C CYS A 68 -3.32 12.89 -3.83
N TRP A 69 -3.77 12.73 -5.08
CA TRP A 69 -3.08 13.29 -6.25
C TRP A 69 -3.10 14.82 -6.27
N ASP A 70 -4.23 15.45 -5.95
CA ASP A 70 -4.34 16.90 -5.84
C ASP A 70 -3.37 17.46 -4.80
N TYR A 71 -3.21 16.78 -3.67
CA TYR A 71 -2.20 17.13 -2.68
C TYR A 71 -0.80 17.06 -3.29
N LEU A 72 -0.41 15.96 -3.94
CA LEU A 72 0.92 15.85 -4.58
C LEU A 72 1.15 16.96 -5.61
N ASN A 73 0.13 17.28 -6.42
CA ASN A 73 0.20 18.32 -7.44
C ASN A 73 0.38 19.72 -6.82
N ALA A 74 -0.34 20.03 -5.75
CA ALA A 74 -0.25 21.32 -5.05
C ALA A 74 1.17 21.60 -4.52
N TYR A 75 1.93 20.56 -4.15
CA TYR A 75 3.31 20.68 -3.70
C TYR A 75 4.36 20.49 -4.82
N SER A 76 3.93 20.43 -6.10
CA SER A 76 4.81 20.07 -7.24
C SER A 76 5.62 18.80 -6.98
N ALA A 77 5.00 17.85 -6.26
CA ALA A 77 5.64 16.66 -5.74
C ALA A 77 5.25 15.41 -6.53
N SER A 78 4.63 15.55 -7.71
CA SER A 78 4.14 14.44 -8.56
C SER A 78 5.24 13.47 -9.03
N THR A 79 6.51 13.86 -8.98
CA THR A 79 7.67 12.99 -9.23
C THR A 79 8.68 12.98 -8.06
N ASN A 80 8.37 13.64 -6.94
CA ASN A 80 9.29 13.72 -5.80
C ASN A 80 9.25 12.43 -4.98
N ILE A 81 10.34 11.68 -5.07
CA ILE A 81 10.59 10.42 -4.34
C ILE A 81 11.67 10.57 -3.25
N LYS A 82 12.09 11.80 -2.93
CA LYS A 82 13.13 12.09 -1.92
C LYS A 82 12.54 12.39 -0.54
N ASP A 83 11.29 12.81 -0.50
CA ASP A 83 10.58 13.11 0.74
C ASP A 83 9.70 11.92 1.12
N ALA A 84 9.99 11.32 2.28
CA ALA A 84 9.29 10.16 2.80
C ALA A 84 7.78 10.38 2.89
N LYS A 85 7.32 11.62 3.12
CA LYS A 85 5.88 11.96 3.14
C LYS A 85 5.20 11.72 1.79
N TYR A 86 5.89 12.05 0.70
CA TYR A 86 5.34 11.87 -0.65
C TYR A 86 5.48 10.41 -1.14
N CYS A 87 6.47 9.67 -0.65
CA CYS A 87 6.54 8.22 -0.82
C CYS A 87 5.40 7.53 -0.05
N ALA A 88 5.16 7.91 1.21
CA ALA A 88 4.10 7.35 2.03
C ALA A 88 2.72 7.60 1.42
N LEU A 89 2.47 8.81 0.91
CA LEU A 89 1.22 9.13 0.21
C LEU A 89 1.05 8.31 -1.08
N ARG A 90 2.12 7.98 -1.79
CA ARG A 90 2.06 7.08 -2.96
C ARG A 90 1.79 5.64 -2.58
N ALA A 91 2.37 5.16 -1.48
CA ALA A 91 2.03 3.85 -0.94
C ALA A 91 0.53 3.77 -0.60
N VAL A 92 -0.04 4.83 0.00
CA VAL A 92 -1.50 4.92 0.22
C VAL A 92 -2.27 4.92 -1.10
N ILE A 93 -1.83 5.64 -2.13
CA ILE A 93 -2.52 5.66 -3.44
C ILE A 93 -2.63 4.27 -4.05
N CYS A 94 -1.65 3.37 -3.84
CA CYS A 94 -1.66 2.01 -4.37
C CYS A 94 -2.89 1.22 -3.92
N VAL A 95 -3.44 1.49 -2.72
CA VAL A 95 -4.60 0.78 -2.18
C VAL A 95 -5.95 1.42 -2.51
N LEU A 96 -5.98 2.43 -3.38
CA LEU A 96 -7.18 3.20 -3.71
C LEU A 96 -7.79 2.89 -5.08
N TYR A 97 -7.36 1.79 -5.72
CA TYR A 97 -7.83 1.38 -7.03
C TYR A 97 -8.73 0.15 -6.90
N ALA A 98 -10.04 0.33 -7.05
CA ALA A 98 -11.03 -0.74 -6.88
C ALA A 98 -11.01 -1.79 -8.00
N ASP A 99 -10.73 -1.36 -9.23
CA ASP A 99 -10.72 -2.21 -10.42
C ASP A 99 -9.29 -2.36 -10.94
N PHE A 100 -8.81 -3.60 -10.98
CA PHE A 100 -7.54 -3.94 -11.60
C PHE A 100 -7.66 -5.17 -12.50
N LYS A 101 -6.90 -5.19 -13.59
CA LYS A 101 -6.65 -6.40 -14.36
C LYS A 101 -5.47 -7.13 -13.70
N GLY A 102 -5.46 -8.46 -13.69
CA GLY A 102 -4.49 -9.25 -12.91
C GLY A 102 -3.03 -8.78 -12.98
N GLU A 103 -2.52 -8.49 -14.19
CA GLU A 103 -1.14 -8.00 -14.41
C GLU A 103 -0.85 -6.66 -13.71
N ASP A 104 -1.84 -5.80 -13.55
CA ASP A 104 -1.67 -4.49 -12.93
C ASP A 104 -1.48 -4.59 -11.39
N THR A 105 -1.86 -5.73 -10.78
CA THR A 105 -1.74 -5.93 -9.32
C THR A 105 -0.29 -6.12 -8.90
N ASP A 106 0.46 -6.91 -9.67
CA ASP A 106 1.87 -7.20 -9.38
C ASP A 106 2.70 -5.93 -9.58
N GLU A 107 2.49 -5.18 -10.67
CA GLU A 107 3.12 -3.87 -10.89
C GLU A 107 2.80 -2.87 -9.76
N THR A 108 1.57 -2.89 -9.25
CA THR A 108 1.16 -2.03 -8.13
C THR A 108 1.87 -2.42 -6.83
N LEU A 109 2.02 -3.72 -6.57
CA LEU A 109 2.75 -4.23 -5.41
C LEU A 109 4.25 -3.89 -5.50
N GLU A 110 4.88 -4.07 -6.65
CA GLU A 110 6.27 -3.68 -6.89
C GLU A 110 6.47 -2.18 -6.64
N PHE A 111 5.57 -1.35 -7.19
CA PHE A 111 5.61 0.09 -6.98
C PHE A 111 5.40 0.48 -5.52
N PHE A 112 4.49 -0.20 -4.81
CA PHE A 112 4.26 -0.04 -3.39
C PHE A 112 5.52 -0.35 -2.57
N MET A 113 6.16 -1.50 -2.82
CA MET A 113 7.37 -1.92 -2.12
C MET A 113 8.53 -0.96 -2.36
N LYS A 114 8.66 -0.42 -3.57
CA LYS A 114 9.62 0.64 -3.88
C LYS A 114 9.39 1.91 -3.06
N MET A 115 8.13 2.31 -2.85
CA MET A 115 7.84 3.47 -1.98
C MET A 115 8.21 3.19 -0.53
N PHE A 116 7.98 1.96 -0.06
CA PHE A 116 8.38 1.50 1.26
C PHE A 116 9.89 1.55 1.47
N GLU A 117 10.66 1.01 0.53
CA GLU A 117 12.13 1.01 0.58
C GLU A 117 12.68 2.45 0.66
N LEU A 118 12.07 3.40 -0.05
CA LEU A 118 12.48 4.81 -0.01
C LEU A 118 12.18 5.49 1.33
N ILE A 119 11.24 4.94 2.13
CA ILE A 119 10.91 5.42 3.48
C ILE A 119 11.80 4.71 4.51
N TYR A 120 11.91 3.39 4.39
CA TYR A 120 12.70 2.51 5.23
C TYR A 120 14.17 2.54 4.81
N LYS A 121 14.95 3.38 5.48
CA LYS A 121 16.41 3.46 5.27
C LYS A 121 17.15 2.16 5.64
N ASP A 122 16.50 1.25 6.36
CA ASP A 122 17.01 -0.05 6.78
C ASP A 122 16.15 -1.14 6.14
N THR A 123 16.66 -1.70 5.04
CA THR A 123 16.00 -2.72 4.23
C THR A 123 15.79 -4.03 5.01
N ASP A 124 16.76 -4.44 5.83
CA ASP A 124 16.66 -5.68 6.60
C ASP A 124 15.56 -5.59 7.65
N LYS A 125 15.47 -4.44 8.34
CA LYS A 125 14.38 -4.19 9.28
C LYS A 125 13.03 -4.20 8.57
N MET A 126 12.92 -3.54 7.42
CA MET A 126 11.70 -3.48 6.63
C MET A 126 11.21 -4.88 6.24
N ILE A 127 12.10 -5.72 5.68
CA ILE A 127 11.78 -7.08 5.27
C ILE A 127 11.26 -7.88 6.47
N ASN A 128 11.92 -7.80 7.62
CA ASN A 128 11.49 -8.52 8.82
C ASN A 128 10.10 -8.07 9.31
N GLU A 129 9.81 -6.77 9.34
CA GLU A 129 8.50 -6.27 9.77
C GLU A 129 7.38 -6.64 8.79
N LEU A 130 7.65 -6.58 7.49
CA LEU A 130 6.70 -7.00 6.45
C LEU A 130 6.44 -8.51 6.49
N LEU A 131 7.47 -9.33 6.70
CA LEU A 131 7.31 -10.78 6.86
C LEU A 131 6.41 -11.15 8.03
N LEU A 132 6.57 -10.45 9.17
CA LEU A 132 5.72 -10.68 10.34
C LEU A 132 4.24 -10.42 10.02
N ILE A 133 3.94 -9.42 9.19
CA ILE A 133 2.57 -9.14 8.72
C ILE A 133 2.07 -10.30 7.86
N ILE A 134 2.84 -10.74 6.88
CA ILE A 134 2.46 -11.83 5.96
C ILE A 134 2.23 -13.14 6.72
N GLU A 135 3.13 -13.50 7.64
CA GLU A 135 2.98 -14.68 8.51
C GLU A 135 1.74 -14.56 9.43
N GLY A 136 1.45 -13.36 9.91
CA GLY A 136 0.21 -13.07 10.63
C GLY A 136 -1.04 -13.41 9.82
N PHE A 137 -1.06 -13.12 8.51
CA PHE A 137 -2.16 -13.51 7.63
C PHE A 137 -2.19 -15.02 7.33
N LYS A 138 -1.03 -15.65 7.12
CA LYS A 138 -0.95 -17.11 6.88
C LYS A 138 -1.51 -17.91 8.06
N THR A 139 -1.29 -17.44 9.29
CA THR A 139 -1.76 -18.12 10.51
C THR A 139 -3.26 -17.96 10.79
N GLN A 140 -3.92 -16.91 10.29
CA GLN A 140 -5.36 -16.69 10.46
C GLN A 140 -6.24 -17.56 9.53
N ILE A 141 -5.63 -18.21 8.52
CA ILE A 141 -6.32 -19.04 7.51
C ILE A 141 -6.30 -20.54 7.87
N ASN A 142 -5.58 -20.94 8.93
CA ASN A 142 -5.55 -22.30 9.49
C ASN A 142 -6.43 -22.44 10.73
#